data_AF-A0A545W715-F1
#
_entry.id   AF-A0A545W715-F1
#
_cell.length_a   1.000
_cell.length_b   1.000
_cell.length_c   1.000
_cell.angle_alpha   90.00
_cell.angle_beta   90.00
_cell.angle_gamma   90.00
#
_symmetry.space_group_name_H-M   'P 1'
#
loop_
_entity.id
_entity.type
_entity.pdbx_description
1 polymer ?
#
loop_
_entity_poly.entity_id
_entity_poly.type
_entity_poly.pdbx_seq_one_letter_code
_entity_poly.pdbx_strand_id
1 'polypeptide(L)'
;MAGDQPLNLLDLPVDILALILTPLVRFDTVIELCPCPDHGELGGRLEVARSVLLVHPHVHAIACPMLYSLNTFNLSIVPGAYGGLQAKMLQAYHHGNASSRARRAGPVLHDECPADDVAGCSLAAEERRGEMGRLQLFVTPSARRRVRHFTLDVGRHRGWIDQAVTPVLSDMILAGRLASLRITLLYRPPGPRNGFAVQNSREAAPLPTGDAVIFTKPPLRGFFQVLADPDLESARLLLAGGHPPVWCKYHEKGSDHDGKGAKCPSLAVVDWRSIVREVLDPEGRSTAAPMVGG
;
A
#
# COMPACT_ATOMS: atom_id res chain seq x y z
N MET A 1 30.78 -33.34 39.08
CA MET A 1 30.44 -33.59 37.66
C MET A 1 29.16 -32.83 37.39
N ALA A 2 29.26 -31.62 36.85
CA ALA A 2 28.09 -30.88 36.40
C ALA A 2 27.64 -31.52 35.08
N GLY A 3 26.42 -32.06 35.06
CA GLY A 3 25.85 -32.67 33.88
C GLY A 3 25.69 -31.61 32.78
N ASP A 4 26.29 -31.88 31.62
CA ASP A 4 26.16 -31.07 30.42
C ASP A 4 24.73 -31.26 29.90
N GLN A 5 23.77 -30.52 30.47
CA GLN A 5 22.39 -30.54 29.98
C GLN A 5 22.37 -29.88 28.60
N PRO A 6 21.83 -30.56 27.57
CA PRO A 6 21.74 -29.96 26.24
C PRO A 6 20.83 -28.74 26.33
N LEU A 7 21.40 -27.57 26.05
CA LEU A 7 20.67 -26.31 25.97
C LEU A 7 19.56 -26.45 24.92
N ASN A 8 18.31 -26.44 25.34
CA ASN A 8 17.19 -26.42 24.42
C ASN A 8 17.02 -25.01 23.88
N LEU A 9 16.78 -24.88 22.58
CA LEU A 9 16.56 -23.59 21.92
C LEU A 9 15.46 -22.78 22.62
N LEU A 10 14.40 -23.46 23.09
CA LEU A 10 13.25 -22.83 23.74
C LEU A 10 13.53 -22.33 25.16
N ASP A 11 14.63 -22.74 25.78
CA ASP A 11 15.04 -22.28 27.11
C ASP A 11 15.86 -20.98 27.05
N LEU A 12 16.19 -20.52 25.84
CA LEU A 12 16.91 -19.27 25.63
C LEU A 12 16.01 -18.04 25.91
N PRO A 13 16.58 -16.94 26.42
CA PRO A 13 15.86 -15.67 26.53
C PRO A 13 15.31 -15.21 25.18
N VAL A 14 14.17 -14.50 25.22
CA VAL A 14 13.47 -13.99 24.03
C VAL A 14 14.39 -13.15 23.13
N ASP A 15 15.29 -12.36 23.71
CA ASP A 15 16.22 -11.53 22.93
C ASP A 15 17.22 -12.37 22.14
N ILE A 16 17.72 -13.46 22.73
CA ILE A 16 18.63 -14.39 22.06
C ILE A 16 17.88 -15.16 20.97
N LEU A 17 16.66 -15.62 21.26
CA LEU A 17 15.78 -16.22 20.25
C LEU A 17 15.51 -15.26 19.10
N ALA A 18 15.21 -13.99 19.38
CA ALA A 18 14.98 -12.98 18.36
C ALA A 18 16.23 -12.76 17.51
N LEU A 19 17.43 -12.72 18.10
CA LEU A 19 18.69 -12.62 17.34
C LEU A 19 18.89 -13.82 16.40
N ILE A 20 18.60 -15.03 16.86
CA ILE A 20 18.69 -16.26 16.05
C ILE A 20 17.64 -16.28 14.93
N LEU A 21 16.41 -15.85 15.23
CA LEU A 21 15.30 -15.86 14.28
C LEU A 21 15.38 -14.74 13.25
N THR A 22 16.00 -13.60 13.60
CA THR A 22 16.11 -12.42 12.72
C THR A 22 16.58 -12.74 11.29
N PRO A 23 17.72 -13.42 11.06
CA PRO A 23 18.17 -13.73 9.70
C PRO A 23 17.22 -14.66 8.92
N LEU A 24 16.36 -15.42 9.63
CA LEU A 24 15.41 -16.35 9.03
C LEU A 24 14.11 -15.67 8.60
N VAL A 25 13.74 -14.56 9.25
CA VAL A 25 12.47 -13.86 9.02
C VAL A 25 12.63 -12.45 8.46
N ARG A 26 13.85 -11.92 8.38
CA ARG A 26 14.17 -10.64 7.75
C ARG A 26 14.65 -10.84 6.31
N PHE A 27 14.11 -10.04 5.42
CA PHE A 27 14.43 -10.04 3.99
C PHE A 27 14.94 -8.65 3.61
N ASP A 28 16.03 -8.61 2.86
CA ASP A 28 16.59 -7.35 2.33
C ASP A 28 15.80 -6.86 1.10
N THR A 29 15.06 -7.78 0.47
CA THR A 29 14.17 -7.50 -0.66
C THR A 29 12.75 -7.27 -0.17
N VAL A 30 12.03 -6.37 -0.85
CA VAL A 30 10.62 -6.09 -0.57
C VAL A 30 9.75 -7.33 -0.85
N ILE A 31 8.80 -7.61 0.04
CA ILE A 31 7.86 -8.73 -0.11
C ILE A 31 6.68 -8.30 -0.98
N GLU A 32 6.71 -8.69 -2.25
CA GLU A 32 5.64 -8.41 -3.20
C GLU A 32 4.38 -9.23 -2.90
N LEU A 33 3.24 -8.55 -2.74
CA LEU A 33 1.92 -9.16 -2.56
C LEU A 33 1.32 -9.64 -3.90
N CYS A 34 2.12 -10.34 -4.71
CA CYS A 34 1.69 -10.88 -5.99
C CYS A 34 0.76 -12.09 -5.80
N PRO A 35 -0.25 -12.26 -6.67
CA PRO A 35 -1.12 -13.44 -6.68
C PRO A 35 -0.45 -14.67 -7.34
N CYS A 36 0.78 -14.53 -7.84
CA CYS A 36 1.51 -15.60 -8.50
C CYS A 36 1.95 -16.69 -7.50
N PRO A 37 1.95 -17.97 -7.91
CA PRO A 37 2.35 -19.08 -7.05
C PRO A 37 3.87 -19.20 -6.88
N ASP A 38 4.67 -18.66 -7.81
CA ASP A 38 6.14 -18.74 -7.78
C ASP A 38 6.77 -17.34 -7.77
N HIS A 39 7.72 -17.16 -6.86
CA HIS A 39 8.45 -15.91 -6.62
C HIS A 39 9.97 -16.12 -6.69
N GLY A 40 10.43 -17.21 -7.30
CA GLY A 40 11.85 -17.54 -7.38
C GLY A 40 12.49 -17.66 -5.99
N GLU A 41 13.69 -17.11 -5.83
CA GLU A 41 14.49 -17.22 -4.59
C GLU A 41 13.78 -16.67 -3.34
N LEU A 42 13.00 -15.59 -3.48
CA LEU A 42 12.21 -15.04 -2.38
C LEU A 42 11.12 -16.02 -1.93
N GLY A 43 10.58 -16.81 -2.86
CA GLY A 43 9.63 -17.89 -2.56
C GLY A 43 10.22 -18.91 -1.60
N GLY A 44 11.40 -19.44 -1.91
CA GLY A 44 12.10 -20.41 -1.05
C GLY A 44 12.39 -19.86 0.35
N ARG A 45 12.86 -18.60 0.45
CA ARG A 45 13.12 -18.00 1.77
C ARG A 45 11.84 -17.76 2.58
N LEU A 46 10.73 -17.42 1.93
CA LEU A 46 9.43 -17.28 2.61
C LEU A 46 8.87 -18.61 3.08
N GLU A 47 9.09 -19.70 2.33
CA GLU A 47 8.73 -21.04 2.81
C GLU A 47 9.57 -21.45 4.03
N VAL A 48 10.87 -21.11 4.07
CA VAL A 48 11.69 -21.31 5.30
C VAL A 48 11.13 -20.51 6.46
N ALA A 49 10.83 -19.21 6.28
CA ALA A 49 10.22 -18.39 7.32
C ALA A 49 8.88 -18.96 7.79
N ARG A 50 8.07 -19.49 6.86
CA ARG A 50 6.82 -20.20 7.18
C ARG A 50 7.09 -21.46 8.00
N SER A 51 8.05 -22.29 7.62
CA SER A 51 8.43 -23.47 8.40
C SER A 51 8.82 -23.09 9.82
N VAL A 52 9.67 -22.06 9.99
CA VAL A 52 10.08 -21.52 11.30
C VAL A 52 8.86 -21.09 12.12
N LEU A 53 7.93 -20.36 11.52
CA LEU A 53 6.70 -19.92 12.17
C LEU A 53 5.78 -21.08 12.58
N LEU A 54 5.89 -22.24 11.93
CA LEU A 54 5.05 -23.41 12.19
C LEU A 54 5.72 -24.45 13.09
N VAL A 55 7.01 -24.30 13.45
CA VAL A 55 7.71 -25.27 14.31
C VAL A 55 7.11 -25.35 15.70
N HIS A 56 6.86 -24.21 16.35
CA HIS A 56 6.41 -24.17 17.74
C HIS A 56 5.63 -22.88 18.06
N PRO A 57 4.58 -22.91 18.89
CA PRO A 57 3.78 -21.73 19.24
C PRO A 57 4.59 -20.58 19.87
N HIS A 58 5.61 -20.91 20.68
CA HIS A 58 6.49 -19.89 21.28
C HIS A 58 7.35 -19.19 20.23
N VAL A 59 7.91 -19.95 19.29
CA VAL A 59 8.67 -19.40 18.15
C VAL A 59 7.75 -18.55 17.29
N HIS A 60 6.53 -19.03 17.00
CA HIS A 60 5.52 -18.26 16.28
C HIS A 60 5.22 -16.91 16.96
N ALA A 61 5.03 -16.90 18.29
CA ALA A 61 4.72 -15.70 19.04
C ALA A 61 5.81 -14.61 18.94
N ILE A 62 7.08 -15.02 18.81
CA ILE A 62 8.23 -14.12 18.66
C ILE A 62 8.46 -13.75 17.19
N ALA A 63 8.56 -14.75 16.31
CA ALA A 63 8.91 -14.59 14.90
C ALA A 63 7.80 -13.90 14.08
N CYS A 64 6.52 -14.09 14.41
CA CYS A 64 5.42 -13.51 13.65
C CYS A 64 5.45 -11.98 13.70
N PRO A 65 5.48 -11.31 14.87
CA PRO A 65 5.69 -9.86 14.94
C PRO A 65 6.93 -9.38 14.19
N MET A 66 8.04 -10.12 14.28
CA MET A 66 9.28 -9.78 13.58
C MET A 66 9.11 -9.80 12.06
N LEU A 67 8.47 -10.82 11.49
CA LEU A 67 8.20 -10.92 10.06
C LEU A 67 7.43 -9.70 9.55
N TYR A 68 6.39 -9.25 10.26
CA TYR A 68 5.59 -8.11 9.80
C TYR A 68 6.18 -6.74 10.15
N SER A 69 7.08 -6.68 11.15
CA SER A 69 7.67 -5.42 11.62
C SER A 69 9.02 -5.09 11.00
N LEU A 70 9.82 -6.10 10.62
CA LEU A 70 11.16 -5.91 10.07
C LEU A 70 11.19 -5.83 8.54
N ASN A 71 10.11 -6.22 7.88
CA ASN A 71 10.05 -6.32 6.43
C ASN A 71 9.12 -5.28 5.83
N THR A 72 9.41 -4.94 4.57
CA THR A 72 8.55 -4.07 3.77
C THR A 72 7.69 -4.92 2.85
N PHE A 73 6.39 -4.63 2.80
CA PHE A 73 5.44 -5.30 1.92
C PHE A 73 5.01 -4.36 0.81
N ASN A 74 5.03 -4.84 -0.44
CA ASN A 74 4.64 -4.04 -1.60
C ASN A 74 3.34 -4.51 -2.22
N LEU A 75 2.47 -3.55 -2.54
CA LEU A 75 1.36 -3.76 -3.43
C LEU A 75 1.56 -2.93 -4.70
N SER A 76 1.76 -3.60 -5.82
CA SER A 76 1.85 -2.95 -7.13
C SER A 76 0.52 -2.99 -7.88
N ILE A 77 -0.02 -1.83 -8.22
CA ILE A 77 -1.22 -1.62 -9.04
C ILE A 77 -0.81 -0.90 -10.34
N VAL A 78 0.34 -1.31 -10.88
CA VAL A 78 0.94 -0.76 -12.11
C VAL A 78 0.65 -1.71 -13.28
N PRO A 79 0.43 -1.19 -14.50
CA PRO A 79 0.45 -2.01 -15.71
C PRO A 79 1.83 -2.66 -15.91
N GLY A 80 1.97 -3.91 -15.48
CA GLY A 80 3.17 -4.75 -15.57
C GLY A 80 2.78 -6.22 -15.45
N ALA A 81 3.76 -7.11 -15.23
CA ALA A 81 3.56 -8.56 -15.22
C ALA A 81 2.42 -9.02 -14.27
N TYR A 82 2.32 -8.41 -13.08
CA TYR A 82 1.36 -8.83 -12.05
C TYR A 82 0.40 -7.73 -11.57
N GLY A 83 0.78 -6.45 -11.68
CA GLY A 83 -0.04 -5.35 -11.14
C GLY A 83 -1.41 -5.17 -11.81
N GLY A 84 -1.52 -5.55 -13.08
CA GLY A 84 -2.82 -5.60 -13.77
C GLY A 84 -3.75 -6.69 -13.22
N LEU A 85 -3.20 -7.84 -12.81
CA LEU A 85 -3.95 -8.93 -12.20
C LEU A 85 -4.35 -8.56 -10.77
N GLN A 86 -3.41 -8.03 -9.97
CA GLN A 86 -3.67 -7.52 -8.61
C GLN A 86 -4.81 -6.51 -8.60
N ALA A 87 -4.78 -5.52 -9.52
CA ALA A 87 -5.84 -4.54 -9.67
C ALA A 87 -7.21 -5.18 -9.94
N LYS A 88 -7.28 -6.14 -10.87
CA LYS A 88 -8.52 -6.84 -11.23
C LYS A 88 -9.06 -7.65 -10.06
N MET A 89 -8.21 -8.38 -9.34
CA MET A 89 -8.61 -9.21 -8.20
C MET A 89 -9.10 -8.36 -7.03
N LEU A 90 -8.39 -7.27 -6.70
CA LEU A 90 -8.84 -6.33 -5.67
C LEU A 90 -10.17 -5.67 -6.04
N GLN A 91 -10.33 -5.26 -7.29
CA GLN A 91 -11.58 -4.67 -7.77
C GLN A 91 -12.74 -5.67 -7.70
N ALA A 92 -12.54 -6.91 -8.15
CA ALA A 92 -13.54 -7.97 -8.07
C ALA A 92 -13.93 -8.30 -6.62
N TYR A 93 -12.93 -8.41 -5.73
CA TYR A 93 -13.15 -8.63 -4.29
C TYR A 93 -13.96 -7.51 -3.65
N HIS A 94 -13.62 -6.25 -3.96
CA HIS A 94 -14.33 -5.09 -3.46
C HIS A 94 -15.80 -5.07 -3.91
N HIS A 95 -16.07 -5.30 -5.21
CA HIS A 95 -17.44 -5.34 -5.73
C HIS A 95 -18.24 -6.50 -5.14
N GLY A 96 -17.66 -7.69 -5.00
CA GLY A 96 -18.31 -8.84 -4.38
C GLY A 96 -18.71 -8.58 -2.91
N ASN A 97 -17.83 -7.93 -2.15
CA ASN A 97 -18.12 -7.54 -0.77
C ASN A 97 -19.13 -6.39 -0.65
N ALA A 98 -19.10 -5.44 -1.58
CA ALA A 98 -20.09 -4.37 -1.61
C ALA A 98 -21.50 -4.94 -1.88
N SER A 99 -21.62 -5.88 -2.82
CA SER A 99 -22.88 -6.57 -3.11
C SER A 99 -23.36 -7.42 -1.93
N SER A 100 -22.48 -8.11 -1.21
CA SER A 100 -22.86 -8.90 -0.03
C SER A 100 -23.32 -8.03 1.14
N ARG A 101 -22.66 -6.88 1.37
CA ARG A 101 -23.11 -5.89 2.37
C ARG A 101 -24.44 -5.25 2.02
N ALA A 102 -24.65 -4.88 0.75
CA ALA A 102 -25.91 -4.31 0.29
C ALA A 102 -27.09 -5.28 0.50
N ARG A 103 -26.89 -6.59 0.27
CA ARG A 103 -27.90 -7.62 0.56
C ARG A 103 -28.22 -7.76 2.05
N ARG A 104 -27.22 -7.61 2.92
CA ARG A 104 -27.43 -7.66 4.39
C ARG A 104 -28.04 -6.39 4.97
N ALA A 105 -27.95 -5.26 4.28
CA ALA A 105 -28.47 -3.97 4.71
C ALA A 105 -29.88 -3.64 4.16
N GLY A 106 -30.50 -4.54 3.40
CA GLY A 106 -31.88 -4.40 2.94
C GLY A 106 -32.87 -4.44 4.13
N PRO A 107 -34.04 -3.79 4.02
CA PRO A 107 -35.06 -3.89 5.05
C PRO A 107 -35.48 -5.36 5.18
N VAL A 108 -35.44 -5.89 6.40
CA VAL A 108 -35.99 -7.21 6.74
C VAL A 108 -37.51 -7.12 6.61
N LEU A 109 -38.00 -7.25 5.38
CA LEU A 109 -39.37 -7.67 5.14
C LEU A 109 -39.32 -9.19 5.03
N HIS A 110 -40.06 -9.86 5.92
CA HIS A 110 -40.22 -11.30 5.97
C HIS A 110 -40.45 -11.86 4.57
N ASP A 111 -39.46 -12.56 4.05
CA ASP A 111 -39.66 -13.60 3.05
C ASP A 111 -38.61 -14.68 3.32
N GLU A 112 -39.07 -15.91 3.49
CA GLU A 112 -38.26 -17.07 3.87
C GLU A 112 -37.28 -17.41 2.75
N CYS A 113 -36.09 -16.78 2.76
CA CYS A 113 -35.00 -17.19 1.89
C CYS A 113 -34.46 -18.55 2.36
N PRO A 114 -34.33 -19.56 1.47
CA PRO A 114 -33.78 -20.85 1.83
C PRO A 114 -32.31 -20.70 2.28
N ALA A 115 -31.97 -21.37 3.38
CA ALA A 115 -30.67 -21.26 4.06
C ALA A 115 -29.45 -21.67 3.21
N ASP A 116 -29.65 -22.27 2.04
CA ASP A 116 -28.60 -22.79 1.16
C ASP A 116 -27.84 -21.69 0.39
N ASP A 117 -28.45 -20.53 0.11
CA ASP A 117 -27.81 -19.47 -0.69
C ASP A 117 -26.76 -18.64 0.09
N VAL A 118 -26.88 -18.60 1.41
CA VAL A 118 -25.95 -17.86 2.28
C VAL A 118 -24.63 -18.65 2.45
N ALA A 119 -24.72 -19.98 2.52
CA ALA A 119 -23.57 -20.87 2.58
C ALA A 119 -22.78 -20.87 1.25
N GLY A 120 -23.47 -20.88 0.11
CA GLY A 120 -22.85 -20.79 -1.22
C GLY A 120 -22.09 -19.47 -1.46
N CYS A 121 -22.61 -18.34 -0.96
CA CYS A 121 -21.90 -17.05 -1.02
C CYS A 121 -20.63 -17.03 -0.16
N SER A 122 -20.62 -17.73 0.98
CA SER A 122 -19.45 -17.81 1.86
C SER A 122 -18.35 -18.68 1.25
N LEU A 123 -18.70 -19.86 0.73
CA LEU A 123 -17.75 -20.77 0.08
C LEU A 123 -17.11 -20.13 -1.17
N ALA A 124 -17.92 -19.51 -2.04
CA ALA A 124 -17.38 -18.82 -3.22
C ALA A 124 -16.52 -17.59 -2.85
N ALA A 125 -16.74 -16.96 -1.69
CA ALA A 125 -15.89 -15.87 -1.21
C ALA A 125 -14.56 -16.39 -0.61
N GLU A 126 -14.57 -17.57 0.01
CA GLU A 126 -13.37 -18.25 0.52
C GLU A 126 -12.52 -18.83 -0.60
N GLU A 127 -13.13 -19.43 -1.62
CA GLU A 127 -12.44 -19.93 -2.81
C GLU A 127 -11.75 -18.78 -3.57
N ARG A 128 -12.49 -17.69 -3.83
CA ARG A 128 -11.92 -16.47 -4.41
C ARG A 128 -10.80 -15.87 -3.56
N ARG A 129 -10.88 -15.99 -2.22
CA ARG A 129 -9.80 -15.57 -1.32
C ARG A 129 -8.58 -16.48 -1.51
N GLY A 130 -8.78 -17.80 -1.57
CA GLY A 130 -7.77 -18.81 -1.86
C GLY A 130 -6.93 -18.46 -3.09
N GLU A 131 -7.60 -18.07 -4.17
CA GLU A 131 -6.97 -17.67 -5.44
C GLU A 131 -6.13 -16.38 -5.35
N MET A 132 -6.35 -15.52 -4.36
CA MET A 132 -5.60 -14.25 -4.21
C MET A 132 -4.13 -14.45 -3.81
N GLY A 133 -3.73 -15.67 -3.41
CA GLY A 133 -2.37 -15.95 -2.98
C GLY A 133 -1.92 -15.01 -1.86
N ARG A 134 -0.78 -14.33 -2.02
CA ARG A 134 -0.26 -13.39 -1.00
C ARG A 134 -1.06 -12.10 -0.85
N LEU A 135 -1.87 -11.75 -1.85
CA LEU A 135 -2.77 -10.61 -1.79
C LEU A 135 -3.85 -10.80 -0.71
N GLN A 136 -4.06 -12.02 -0.21
CA GLN A 136 -4.85 -12.31 0.98
C GLN A 136 -4.42 -11.49 2.20
N LEU A 137 -3.12 -11.20 2.34
CA LEU A 137 -2.59 -10.38 3.43
C LEU A 137 -3.24 -9.00 3.44
N PHE A 138 -3.43 -8.39 2.26
CA PHE A 138 -4.03 -7.08 2.11
C PHE A 138 -5.55 -7.10 2.38
N VAL A 139 -6.27 -8.10 1.86
CA VAL A 139 -7.73 -8.15 2.03
C VAL A 139 -8.19 -8.65 3.41
N THR A 140 -7.32 -9.36 4.13
CA THR A 140 -7.65 -9.92 5.45
C THR A 140 -7.32 -8.94 6.57
N PRO A 141 -8.30 -8.41 7.33
CA PRO A 141 -8.07 -7.38 8.35
C PRO A 141 -7.00 -7.77 9.38
N SER A 142 -7.10 -8.99 9.93
CA SER A 142 -6.18 -9.49 10.95
C SER A 142 -4.73 -9.61 10.44
N ALA A 143 -4.54 -9.80 9.13
CA ALA A 143 -3.22 -9.94 8.54
C ALA A 143 -2.59 -8.58 8.25
N ARG A 144 -3.31 -7.68 7.55
CA ARG A 144 -2.78 -6.35 7.19
C ARG A 144 -2.46 -5.47 8.41
N ARG A 145 -3.22 -5.60 9.50
CA ARG A 145 -3.02 -4.79 10.73
C ARG A 145 -1.69 -5.08 11.43
N ARG A 146 -1.00 -6.16 11.07
CA ARG A 146 0.33 -6.50 11.62
C ARG A 146 1.47 -5.80 10.90
N VAL A 147 1.26 -5.35 9.66
CA VAL A 147 2.29 -4.76 8.80
C VAL A 147 2.76 -3.42 9.35
N ARG A 148 4.07 -3.25 9.51
CA ARG A 148 4.67 -1.98 9.94
C ARG A 148 5.17 -1.09 8.80
N HIS A 149 5.70 -1.69 7.74
CA HIS A 149 6.26 -0.98 6.59
C HIS A 149 5.56 -1.41 5.31
N PHE A 150 4.91 -0.47 4.63
CA PHE A 150 4.13 -0.74 3.42
C PHE A 150 4.49 0.20 2.28
N THR A 151 4.66 -0.37 1.09
CA THR A 151 4.85 0.36 -0.17
C THR A 151 3.66 0.10 -1.08
N LEU A 152 3.18 1.15 -1.74
CA LEU A 152 2.09 1.09 -2.69
C LEU A 152 2.53 1.75 -4.00
N ASP A 153 2.62 0.97 -5.07
CA ASP A 153 2.92 1.49 -6.40
C ASP A 153 1.63 1.60 -7.21
N VAL A 154 1.27 2.81 -7.62
CA VAL A 154 0.02 3.09 -8.32
C VAL A 154 0.34 3.57 -9.72
N GLY A 155 -0.15 2.85 -10.72
CA GLY A 155 -0.09 3.30 -12.11
C GLY A 155 -1.22 4.28 -12.42
N ARG A 156 -2.13 3.87 -13.31
CA ARG A 156 -3.26 4.72 -13.72
C ARG A 156 -4.15 5.02 -12.51
N HIS A 157 -4.21 6.29 -12.13
CA HIS A 157 -5.13 6.83 -11.14
C HIS A 157 -6.58 6.55 -11.55
N ARG A 158 -7.21 5.57 -10.92
CA ARG A 158 -8.62 5.24 -11.13
C ARG A 158 -9.38 5.48 -9.82
N GLY A 159 -10.62 5.97 -9.92
CA GLY A 159 -11.44 6.29 -8.75
C GLY A 159 -11.73 5.09 -7.83
N TRP A 160 -11.74 3.85 -8.35
CA TRP A 160 -11.95 2.65 -7.53
C TRP A 160 -10.84 2.45 -6.47
N ILE A 161 -9.62 2.95 -6.73
CA ILE A 161 -8.49 2.84 -5.80
C ILE A 161 -8.82 3.60 -4.51
N ASP A 162 -9.49 4.74 -4.63
CA ASP A 162 -9.93 5.53 -3.49
C ASP A 162 -10.95 4.79 -2.62
N GLN A 163 -11.79 3.96 -3.24
CA GLN A 163 -12.84 3.21 -2.54
C GLN A 163 -12.32 1.90 -1.96
N ALA A 164 -11.37 1.25 -2.63
CA ALA A 164 -10.91 -0.09 -2.27
C ALA A 164 -9.58 -0.11 -1.49
N VAL A 165 -8.69 0.86 -1.72
CA VAL A 165 -7.33 0.88 -1.18
C VAL A 165 -7.21 1.88 -0.04
N THR A 166 -7.68 3.13 -0.21
CA THR A 166 -7.58 4.17 0.82
C THR A 166 -8.16 3.73 2.18
N PRO A 167 -9.37 3.14 2.29
CA PRO A 167 -9.91 2.73 3.58
C PRO A 167 -9.13 1.59 4.22
N VAL A 168 -8.49 0.75 3.40
CA VAL A 168 -7.62 -0.34 3.89
C VAL A 168 -6.34 0.24 4.48
N LEU A 169 -5.74 1.25 3.85
CA LEU A 169 -4.59 1.96 4.41
C LEU A 169 -4.95 2.66 5.72
N SER A 170 -6.09 3.35 5.78
CA SER A 170 -6.57 3.96 7.03
C SER A 170 -6.78 2.91 8.13
N ASP A 171 -7.36 1.74 7.82
CA ASP A 171 -7.50 0.64 8.80
C ASP A 171 -6.15 0.09 9.27
N MET A 172 -5.14 0.05 8.40
CA MET A 172 -3.78 -0.37 8.78
C MET A 172 -3.08 0.62 9.70
N ILE A 173 -3.40 1.91 9.59
CA ILE A 173 -2.89 2.97 10.46
C ILE A 173 -3.67 2.96 11.78
N LEU A 174 -4.97 3.26 11.73
CA LEU A 174 -5.81 3.52 12.90
C LEU A 174 -6.08 2.28 13.76
N ALA A 175 -6.20 1.09 13.14
CA ALA A 175 -6.48 -0.16 13.83
C ALA A 175 -5.33 -1.17 13.73
N GLY A 176 -4.20 -0.77 13.15
CA GLY A 176 -3.06 -1.63 12.89
C GLY A 176 -1.77 -1.10 13.49
N ARG A 177 -0.66 -1.38 12.80
CA ARG A 177 0.71 -1.02 13.22
C ARG A 177 1.48 -0.32 12.11
N LEU A 178 0.79 0.19 11.09
CA LEU A 178 1.46 0.81 9.96
C LEU A 178 2.15 2.09 10.42
N ALA A 179 3.47 2.07 10.45
CA ALA A 179 4.30 3.20 10.87
C ALA A 179 4.97 3.89 9.69
N SER A 180 5.28 3.14 8.62
CA SER A 180 5.91 3.68 7.41
C SER A 180 5.09 3.37 6.18
N LEU A 181 4.62 4.42 5.52
CA LEU A 181 3.90 4.35 4.26
C LEU A 181 4.66 5.07 3.16
N ARG A 182 4.87 4.37 2.04
CA ARG A 182 5.44 4.93 0.82
C ARG A 182 4.50 4.69 -0.34
N ILE A 183 4.07 5.76 -1.01
CA ILE A 183 3.23 5.69 -2.20
C ILE A 183 4.05 6.17 -3.40
N THR A 184 4.17 5.34 -4.44
CA THR A 184 4.80 5.72 -5.72
C THR A 184 3.71 5.88 -6.78
N LEU A 185 3.62 7.03 -7.41
CA LEU A 185 2.72 7.30 -8.52
C LEU A 185 3.48 7.20 -9.84
N LEU A 186 3.10 6.24 -10.68
CA LEU A 186 3.75 6.00 -11.96
C LEU A 186 2.97 6.69 -13.08
N TYR A 187 3.51 7.81 -13.54
CA TYR A 187 3.05 8.49 -14.73
C TYR A 187 3.76 7.91 -15.95
N ARG A 188 3.01 7.14 -16.74
CA ARG A 188 3.49 6.76 -18.07
C ARG A 188 3.26 7.95 -19.00
N PRO A 189 4.30 8.48 -19.68
CA PRO A 189 4.06 9.44 -20.74
C PRO A 189 3.12 8.78 -21.77
N PRO A 190 2.17 9.52 -22.35
CA PRO A 190 1.44 9.01 -23.50
C PRO A 190 2.48 8.55 -24.51
N GLY A 191 2.40 7.29 -24.94
CA GLY A 191 3.27 6.78 -25.99
C GLY A 191 3.17 7.68 -27.23
N PRO A 192 4.18 7.70 -28.11
CA PRO A 192 4.13 8.53 -29.30
C PRO A 192 2.85 8.22 -30.07
N ARG A 193 1.91 9.16 -30.06
CA ARG A 193 0.84 9.18 -31.05
C ARG A 193 1.55 9.41 -32.37
N ASN A 194 1.68 8.37 -33.18
CA ASN A 194 1.91 8.56 -34.62
C ASN A 194 0.74 9.42 -35.12
N GLY A 195 1.01 10.69 -35.35
CA GLY A 195 0.02 11.70 -35.69
C GLY A 195 0.61 13.09 -35.56
N PHE A 196 1.27 13.52 -36.63
CA PHE A 196 1.72 14.88 -36.95
C PHE A 196 1.16 15.98 -36.03
N ALA A 197 2.02 16.61 -35.23
CA ALA A 197 1.69 17.87 -34.59
C ALA A 197 2.92 18.78 -34.56
N VAL A 198 2.75 19.89 -35.26
CA VAL A 198 3.64 21.02 -35.51
C VAL A 198 4.29 21.54 -34.21
N GLN A 199 5.59 21.82 -34.29
CA GLN A 199 6.33 22.58 -33.28
C GLN A 199 5.73 23.98 -33.18
N ASN A 200 5.24 24.36 -32.00
CA ASN A 200 5.12 25.77 -31.62
C ASN A 200 5.68 25.93 -30.22
N SER A 201 6.92 26.42 -30.18
CA SER A 201 7.54 27.05 -29.01
C SER A 201 6.65 28.22 -28.61
N ARG A 202 5.98 28.12 -27.46
CA ARG A 202 5.31 29.27 -26.85
C ARG A 202 5.65 29.34 -25.37
N GLU A 203 6.03 30.55 -25.00
CA GLU A 203 6.50 31.02 -23.70
C GLU A 203 5.63 30.51 -22.54
N ALA A 204 6.29 30.27 -21.40
CA ALA A 204 5.66 29.89 -20.15
C ALA A 204 4.73 31.02 -19.66
N ALA A 205 3.46 30.93 -20.05
CA ALA A 205 2.39 31.70 -19.44
C ALA A 205 2.17 31.20 -17.98
N PRO A 206 1.77 32.08 -17.05
CA PRO A 206 1.43 31.68 -15.69
C PRO A 206 0.30 30.64 -15.72
N LEU A 207 0.47 29.55 -14.96
CA LEU A 207 -0.47 28.43 -14.84
C LEU A 207 -1.88 28.94 -14.50
N PRO A 208 -2.93 28.52 -15.24
CA PRO A 208 -4.30 28.77 -14.81
C PRO A 208 -4.60 27.95 -13.55
N THR A 209 -5.29 28.59 -12.60
CA THR A 209 -5.75 28.08 -11.29
C THR A 209 -6.55 26.76 -11.33
N GLY A 210 -6.84 26.22 -12.52
CA GLY A 210 -7.55 24.96 -12.75
C GLY A 210 -6.71 23.68 -12.62
N ASP A 211 -5.38 23.75 -12.67
CA ASP A 211 -4.54 22.54 -12.62
C ASP A 211 -4.38 21.97 -11.21
N ALA A 212 -4.53 22.77 -10.15
CA ALA A 212 -4.49 22.29 -8.77
C ALA A 212 -5.68 21.38 -8.40
N VAL A 213 -6.76 21.43 -9.20
CA VAL A 213 -7.95 20.57 -9.02
C VAL A 213 -7.59 19.09 -9.19
N ILE A 214 -6.45 18.74 -9.79
CA ILE A 214 -6.04 17.33 -9.86
C ILE A 214 -5.81 16.72 -8.47
N PHE A 215 -5.33 17.51 -7.49
CA PHE A 215 -5.00 17.02 -6.15
C PHE A 215 -6.25 16.76 -5.30
N THR A 216 -7.36 17.40 -5.64
CA THR A 216 -8.65 17.21 -4.97
C THR A 216 -9.43 16.01 -5.52
N LYS A 217 -8.99 15.43 -6.64
CA LYS A 217 -9.66 14.29 -7.29
C LYS A 217 -9.22 12.95 -6.71
N PRO A 218 -10.12 11.95 -6.66
CA PRO A 218 -9.76 10.56 -6.35
C PRO A 218 -8.77 10.00 -7.39
N PRO A 219 -7.79 9.17 -6.98
CA PRO A 219 -7.51 8.69 -5.62
C PRO A 219 -6.54 9.58 -4.84
N LEU A 220 -6.07 10.69 -5.42
CA LEU A 220 -5.03 11.53 -4.81
C LEU A 220 -5.49 12.15 -3.50
N ARG A 221 -6.73 12.66 -3.45
CA ARG A 221 -7.29 13.22 -2.22
C ARG A 221 -7.24 12.21 -1.05
N GLY A 222 -7.65 10.97 -1.28
CA GLY A 222 -7.60 9.92 -0.26
C GLY A 222 -6.17 9.59 0.17
N PHE A 223 -5.23 9.52 -0.77
CA PHE A 223 -3.82 9.32 -0.44
C PHE A 223 -3.25 10.46 0.40
N PHE A 224 -3.56 11.71 0.08
CA PHE A 224 -3.12 12.85 0.89
C PHE A 224 -3.72 12.81 2.30
N GLN A 225 -4.98 12.39 2.45
CA GLN A 225 -5.59 12.21 3.76
C GLN A 225 -4.88 11.13 4.58
N VAL A 226 -4.57 9.98 3.97
CA VAL A 226 -3.85 8.88 4.62
C VAL A 226 -2.41 9.27 4.97
N LEU A 227 -1.71 9.95 4.06
CA LEU A 227 -0.33 10.41 4.30
C LEU A 227 -0.25 11.48 5.39
N ALA A 228 -1.31 12.29 5.55
CA ALA A 228 -1.42 13.32 6.58
C ALA A 228 -1.81 12.78 7.96
N ASP A 229 -2.01 11.47 8.11
CA ASP A 229 -2.35 10.87 9.39
C ASP A 229 -1.18 11.00 10.40
N PRO A 230 -1.43 11.52 11.62
CA PRO A 230 -0.37 11.75 12.60
C PRO A 230 0.26 10.47 13.17
N ASP A 231 -0.40 9.31 13.04
CA ASP A 231 0.09 8.04 13.59
C ASP A 231 1.20 7.41 12.71
N LEU A 232 1.47 7.97 11.53
CA LEU A 232 2.58 7.56 10.66
C LEU A 232 3.92 8.17 11.11
N GLU A 233 4.86 7.32 11.52
CA GLU A 233 6.26 7.71 11.77
C GLU A 233 6.93 8.26 10.49
N SER A 234 6.63 7.67 9.32
CA SER A 234 7.20 8.06 8.03
C SER A 234 6.17 7.95 6.90
N ALA A 235 5.95 9.06 6.19
CA ALA A 235 5.04 9.15 5.06
C ALA A 235 5.75 9.77 3.85
N ARG A 236 5.88 9.00 2.76
CA ARG A 236 6.56 9.45 1.53
C ARG A 236 5.67 9.29 0.31
N LEU A 237 5.63 10.32 -0.53
CA LEU A 237 5.02 10.29 -1.85
C LEU A 237 6.11 10.45 -2.89
N LEU A 238 6.15 9.57 -3.89
CA LEU A 238 7.09 9.64 -4.99
C LEU A 238 6.35 9.68 -6.33
N LEU A 239 6.93 10.38 -7.29
CA LEU A 239 6.51 10.35 -8.69
C LEU A 239 7.58 9.65 -9.50
N ALA A 240 7.16 8.69 -10.31
CA ALA A 240 8.03 8.06 -11.28
C ALA A 240 7.52 8.34 -12.70
N GLY A 241 8.42 8.73 -13.59
CA GLY A 241 8.11 9.02 -15.00
C GLY A 241 7.64 10.45 -15.28
N GLY A 242 7.13 10.68 -16.50
CA GLY A 242 6.76 12.02 -16.98
C GLY A 242 5.45 12.49 -16.35
N HIS A 243 5.53 13.27 -15.27
CA HIS A 243 4.37 13.81 -14.57
C HIS A 243 3.92 15.18 -15.13
N PRO A 244 2.66 15.59 -14.91
CA PRO A 244 2.18 16.92 -15.28
C PRO A 244 3.02 18.06 -14.65
N PRO A 245 3.16 19.22 -15.32
CA PRO A 245 3.97 20.34 -14.83
C PRO A 245 3.59 20.86 -13.44
N VAL A 246 2.32 20.73 -13.05
CA VAL A 246 1.83 21.17 -11.73
C VAL A 246 2.50 20.46 -10.56
N TRP A 247 3.03 19.24 -10.76
CA TRP A 247 3.79 18.52 -9.74
C TRP A 247 5.20 19.10 -9.53
N CYS A 248 5.76 19.79 -10.53
CA CYS A 248 7.13 20.33 -10.47
C CYS A 248 7.34 21.36 -9.36
N LYS A 249 6.27 21.97 -8.85
CA LYS A 249 6.32 22.89 -7.71
C LYS A 249 6.65 22.17 -6.40
N TYR A 250 6.31 20.90 -6.29
CA TYR A 250 6.30 20.15 -5.05
C TYR A 250 7.42 19.10 -4.94
N HIS A 251 8.43 19.14 -5.81
CA HIS A 251 9.60 18.30 -5.66
C HIS A 251 10.86 19.07 -6.03
N GLU A 252 12.00 18.65 -5.50
CA GLU A 252 13.29 19.19 -5.90
C GLU A 252 13.54 18.86 -7.37
N LYS A 253 13.97 19.86 -8.15
CA LYS A 253 14.34 19.65 -9.54
C LYS A 253 15.69 18.93 -9.57
N GLY A 254 15.84 17.99 -10.51
CA GLY A 254 17.11 17.29 -10.68
C GLY A 254 18.22 18.27 -11.01
N SER A 255 19.42 17.99 -10.52
CA SER A 255 20.63 18.80 -10.69
C SER A 255 21.22 18.78 -12.11
N ASP A 256 20.55 18.17 -13.09
CA ASP A 256 21.02 18.13 -14.48
C ASP A 256 20.74 19.46 -15.18
N HIS A 257 21.68 20.38 -14.99
CA HIS A 257 21.82 21.63 -15.72
C HIS A 257 22.36 21.39 -17.13
N ASP A 258 21.49 20.92 -18.04
CA ASP A 258 21.62 21.25 -19.45
C ASP A 258 20.79 22.51 -19.69
N GLY A 259 21.33 23.52 -20.39
CA GLY A 259 20.73 24.85 -20.60
C GLY A 259 19.40 24.92 -21.38
N LYS A 260 18.48 23.97 -21.19
CA LYS A 260 17.13 23.89 -21.76
C LYS A 260 16.02 23.72 -20.70
N GLY A 261 16.29 24.08 -19.45
CA GLY A 261 15.35 23.96 -18.33
C GLY A 261 15.57 22.66 -17.55
N ALA A 262 15.61 22.77 -16.22
CA ALA A 262 15.90 21.64 -15.34
C ALA A 262 14.92 20.48 -15.57
N LYS A 263 15.47 19.31 -15.94
CA LYS A 263 14.67 18.10 -16.13
C LYS A 263 14.25 17.56 -14.76
N CYS A 264 13.01 17.11 -14.66
CA CYS A 264 12.53 16.44 -13.45
C CYS A 264 13.25 15.09 -13.31
N PRO A 265 13.63 14.68 -12.09
CA PRO A 265 14.30 13.40 -11.88
C PRO A 265 13.35 12.25 -12.27
N SER A 266 13.91 11.12 -12.67
CA SER A 266 13.14 9.93 -13.06
C SER A 266 12.26 9.39 -11.92
N LEU A 267 12.71 9.60 -10.67
CA LEU A 267 11.97 9.37 -9.43
C LEU A 267 12.08 10.63 -8.55
N ALA A 268 11.00 11.39 -8.43
CA ALA A 268 10.94 12.61 -7.64
C ALA A 268 10.27 12.35 -6.28
N VAL A 269 10.90 12.77 -5.18
CA VAL A 269 10.25 12.78 -3.86
C VAL A 269 9.39 14.04 -3.77
N VAL A 270 8.10 13.87 -3.52
CA VAL A 270 7.14 14.97 -3.46
C VAL A 270 6.96 15.42 -2.02
N ASP A 271 7.07 16.73 -1.82
CA ASP A 271 6.58 17.42 -0.64
C ASP A 271 5.04 17.51 -0.67
N TRP A 272 4.42 16.37 -0.34
CA TRP A 272 2.97 16.26 -0.26
C TRP A 272 2.38 17.15 0.84
N ARG A 273 3.16 17.56 1.85
CA ARG A 273 2.67 18.42 2.94
C ARG A 273 2.38 19.83 2.43
N SER A 274 3.22 20.35 1.54
CA SER A 274 2.94 21.62 0.86
C SER A 274 1.67 21.54 0.01
N ILE A 275 1.41 20.41 -0.67
CA ILE A 275 0.15 20.21 -1.41
C ILE A 275 -1.05 20.25 -0.46
N VAL A 276 -0.97 19.54 0.67
CA VAL A 276 -2.05 19.53 1.67
C VAL A 276 -2.33 20.94 2.16
N ARG A 277 -1.29 21.67 2.59
CA ARG A 277 -1.42 23.03 3.09
C ARG A 277 -1.90 24.05 2.07
N GLU A 278 -1.48 23.95 0.82
CA GLU A 278 -1.78 24.99 -0.18
C GLU A 278 -3.08 24.73 -0.96
N VAL A 279 -3.46 23.46 -1.11
CA VAL A 279 -4.56 23.06 -2.01
C VAL A 279 -5.72 22.41 -1.26
N LEU A 280 -5.44 21.54 -0.29
CA LEU A 280 -6.49 20.73 0.37
C LEU A 280 -7.02 21.37 1.64
N ASP A 281 -6.16 22.04 2.40
CA ASP A 281 -6.48 22.71 3.66
C ASP A 281 -5.77 24.09 3.75
N PRO A 282 -6.09 25.03 2.84
CA PRO A 282 -5.47 26.36 2.82
C PRO A 282 -5.75 27.18 4.07
N GLU A 283 -6.82 26.87 4.78
CA GLU A 283 -7.23 27.54 6.02
C GLU A 283 -6.68 26.86 7.28
N GLY A 284 -5.94 25.75 7.13
CA GLY A 284 -5.36 24.98 8.25
C GLY A 284 -6.40 24.37 9.20
N ARG A 285 -7.66 24.24 8.79
CA ARG A 285 -8.77 23.81 9.64
C ARG A 285 -8.72 22.31 9.96
N SER A 286 -8.06 21.52 9.13
CA SER A 286 -7.90 20.07 9.33
C SER A 286 -6.63 19.73 10.11
N THR A 287 -5.67 20.65 10.17
CA THR A 287 -4.40 20.53 10.92
C THR A 287 -4.42 21.27 12.27
N ALA A 288 -5.37 22.19 12.47
CA ALA A 288 -5.58 22.88 13.74
C ALA A 288 -6.64 22.17 14.61
N ALA A 289 -6.14 21.40 15.59
CA ALA A 289 -6.68 21.18 16.95
C ALA A 289 -7.22 19.77 17.31
N PRO A 290 -7.02 19.31 18.58
CA PRO A 290 -6.52 20.10 19.71
C PRO A 290 -5.17 19.67 20.28
N MET A 291 -4.29 20.66 20.48
CA MET A 291 -3.42 20.66 21.65
C MET A 291 -4.31 20.71 22.90
N VAL A 292 -4.14 19.71 23.75
CA VAL A 292 -4.20 19.71 25.23
C VAL A 292 -4.82 20.95 25.90
N GLY A 293 -5.94 20.72 26.59
CA GLY A 293 -6.14 21.21 27.96
C GLY A 293 -6.49 19.98 28.79
N GLY A 294 -6.03 19.75 30.01
CA GLY A 294 -5.34 20.54 31.02
C GLY A 294 -5.51 19.75 32.31
#